data_AF-A0A968S0Q0-F1
#
_entry.id   AF-A0A968S0Q0-F1
#
_cell.length_a   1.000
_cell.length_b   1.000
_cell.length_c   1.000
_cell.angle_alpha   90.00
_cell.angle_beta   90.00
_cell.angle_gamma   90.00
#
_symmetry.space_group_name_H-M   'P 1'
#
loop_
_entity.id
_entity.type
_entity.pdbx_description
1 polymer ?
#
loop_
_entity_poly.entity_id
_entity_poly.type
_entity_poly.pdbx_seq_one_letter_code
_entity_poly.pdbx_strand_id
1 'polypeptide(L)'
;MITKVTITGADDSISPAALIPLTEKYPFVEWGILVSRRNFGSNRFPSKNWLALLEKDHPEIKLSCHFCGDYVREILLGNYEPIKELSSLASNK
;
A
#
# COMPACT_ATOMS: atom_id res chain seq x y z
N MET A 1 14.60 -15.65 15.72
CA MET A 1 13.44 -14.85 16.18
C MET A 1 12.93 -14.07 14.97
N ILE A 2 11.62 -14.07 14.70
CA ILE A 2 11.03 -13.30 13.59
C ILE A 2 10.70 -11.90 14.11
N THR A 3 11.18 -10.87 13.40
CA THR A 3 11.00 -9.46 13.80
C THR A 3 10.05 -8.69 12.89
N LYS A 4 9.72 -9.24 11.72
CA LYS A 4 8.83 -8.63 10.74
C LYS A 4 8.16 -9.67 9.85
N VAL A 5 6.90 -9.44 9.53
CA VAL A 5 6.15 -10.17 8.49
C VAL A 5 5.43 -9.16 7.62
N THR A 6 5.63 -9.22 6.31
CA THR A 6 4.90 -8.38 5.35
C THR A 6 3.79 -9.20 4.72
N ILE A 7 2.54 -8.74 4.86
CA ILE A 7 1.38 -9.33 4.19
C ILE A 7 1.02 -8.44 3.00
N THR A 8 0.82 -9.04 1.83
CA THR A 8 0.57 -8.32 0.57
C THR A 8 -0.73 -8.75 -0.08
N GLY A 9 -1.28 -7.89 -0.93
CA GLY A 9 -2.42 -8.22 -1.79
C GLY A 9 -3.79 -7.85 -1.23
N ALA A 10 -3.84 -7.04 -0.19
CA ALA A 10 -5.06 -6.33 0.19
C ALA A 10 -5.51 -5.41 -0.97
N ASP A 11 -6.78 -5.48 -1.33
CA ASP A 11 -7.39 -4.72 -2.43
C ASP A 11 -8.86 -4.40 -2.11
N ASP A 12 -9.60 -3.90 -3.11
CA ASP A 12 -11.01 -3.52 -2.99
C ASP A 12 -11.97 -4.67 -2.62
N SER A 13 -11.52 -5.94 -2.59
CA SER A 13 -12.34 -7.06 -2.13
C SER A 13 -12.56 -7.08 -0.61
N ILE A 14 -11.79 -6.29 0.14
CA ILE A 14 -11.91 -6.15 1.59
C ILE A 14 -11.94 -4.68 2.00
N SER A 15 -12.51 -4.37 3.16
CA SER A 15 -12.38 -3.03 3.77
C SER A 15 -11.01 -2.86 4.42
N PRO A 16 -10.39 -1.65 4.42
CA PRO A 16 -9.19 -1.36 5.21
C PRO A 16 -9.32 -1.73 6.70
N ALA A 17 -10.50 -1.57 7.29
CA ALA A 17 -10.76 -1.93 8.69
C ALA A 17 -10.57 -3.43 8.98
N ALA A 18 -10.68 -4.30 7.96
CA ALA A 18 -10.46 -5.73 8.12
C ALA A 18 -9.00 -6.09 8.42
N LEU A 19 -8.06 -5.15 8.22
CA LEU A 19 -6.65 -5.34 8.52
C LEU A 19 -6.32 -5.19 10.02
N ILE A 20 -7.20 -4.54 10.79
CA ILE A 20 -6.98 -4.19 12.20
C ILE A 20 -6.80 -5.41 13.10
N PRO A 21 -7.68 -6.43 13.08
CA PRO A 21 -7.54 -7.56 13.99
C PRO A 21 -6.20 -8.30 13.87
N LEU A 22 -5.65 -8.37 12.67
CA LEU A 22 -4.32 -8.97 12.43
C LEU A 22 -3.19 -8.06 12.88
N THR A 23 -3.32 -6.75 12.66
CA THR A 23 -2.35 -5.74 13.09
C THR A 23 -2.23 -5.71 14.61
N GLU A 24 -3.35 -5.76 15.33
CA GLU A 24 -3.38 -5.79 16.80
C GLU A 24 -2.84 -7.12 17.35
N LYS A 25 -3.26 -8.24 16.75
CA LYS A 25 -2.82 -9.58 17.19
C LYS A 25 -1.33 -9.81 16.95
N TYR A 26 -0.77 -9.24 15.88
CA TYR A 26 0.62 -9.41 15.50
C TYR A 26 1.28 -8.05 15.20
N PRO A 27 1.75 -7.32 16.23
CA PRO A 27 2.34 -5.99 16.05
C PRO A 27 3.61 -5.93 15.19
N PHE A 28 4.20 -7.08 14.86
CA PHE A 28 5.34 -7.21 13.93
C PHE A 28 4.90 -7.33 12.46
N VAL A 29 3.59 -7.36 12.18
CA VAL A 29 3.04 -7.34 10.83
C VAL A 29 3.08 -5.94 10.26
N GLU A 30 3.42 -5.85 8.98
CA GLU A 30 3.18 -4.70 8.12
C GLU A 30 2.42 -5.13 6.86
N TRP A 31 1.73 -4.18 6.24
CA TRP A 31 0.97 -4.41 5.01
C TRP A 31 1.70 -3.81 3.83
N GLY A 32 2.19 -4.68 2.94
CA GLY A 32 2.82 -4.31 1.69
C GLY A 32 1.77 -4.01 0.63
N ILE A 33 1.54 -2.72 0.41
CA ILE A 33 0.57 -2.22 -0.55
C ILE A 33 1.17 -2.24 -1.95
N LEU A 34 0.56 -3.02 -2.85
CA LEU A 34 1.00 -3.12 -4.23
C LEU A 34 0.58 -1.87 -5.01
N VAL A 35 1.55 -1.16 -5.57
CA VAL A 35 1.31 0.03 -6.39
C VAL A 35 1.82 -0.18 -7.81
N SER A 36 0.99 0.20 -8.79
CA SER A 36 1.35 0.08 -10.20
C SER A 36 0.51 1.05 -11.02
N ARG A 37 1.15 1.83 -11.89
CA ARG A 37 0.45 2.82 -12.73
C ARG A 37 -0.71 2.21 -13.54
N ARG A 38 -0.62 0.94 -13.92
CA ARG A 38 -1.60 0.25 -14.78
C ARG A 38 -2.61 -0.62 -14.03
N ASN A 39 -2.31 -1.01 -12.80
CA ASN A 39 -3.07 -2.09 -12.12
C ASN A 39 -3.88 -1.60 -10.91
N PHE A 40 -3.89 -0.31 -10.57
CA PHE A 40 -4.75 0.21 -9.50
C PHE A 40 -6.21 -0.23 -9.66
N GLY A 41 -6.81 -0.77 -8.59
CA GLY A 41 -8.19 -1.27 -8.58
C GLY A 41 -8.39 -2.65 -9.23
N SER A 42 -7.30 -3.39 -9.48
CA SER A 42 -7.35 -4.78 -9.96
C SER A 42 -7.00 -5.77 -8.86
N ASN A 43 -7.15 -7.07 -9.13
CA ASN A 43 -6.87 -8.12 -8.14
C ASN A 43 -5.47 -7.96 -7.51
N ARG A 44 -5.44 -7.84 -6.18
CA ARG A 44 -4.29 -7.59 -5.31
C ARG A 44 -3.70 -6.17 -5.35
N PHE A 45 -4.27 -5.26 -6.13
CA PHE A 45 -3.85 -3.87 -6.27
C PHE A 45 -5.00 -2.95 -5.87
N PRO A 46 -4.98 -2.35 -4.67
CA PRO A 46 -6.09 -1.51 -4.20
C PRO A 46 -6.30 -0.30 -5.12
N SER A 47 -7.53 0.16 -5.22
CA SER A 47 -7.86 1.42 -5.88
C SER A 47 -7.32 2.62 -5.09
N LYS A 48 -7.22 3.76 -5.76
CA LYS A 48 -6.82 5.03 -5.12
C LYS A 48 -7.77 5.43 -3.99
N ASN A 49 -9.06 5.13 -4.12
CA ASN A 49 -10.06 5.42 -3.09
C ASN A 49 -9.85 4.53 -1.86
N TRP A 50 -9.56 3.25 -2.06
CA TRP A 50 -9.25 2.32 -0.98
C TRP A 50 -8.01 2.78 -0.20
N LEU A 51 -6.97 3.24 -0.91
CA LEU A 51 -5.76 3.80 -0.29
C LEU A 51 -6.05 5.05 0.54
N ALA A 52 -6.86 5.98 0.00
CA ALA A 52 -7.25 7.18 0.72
C ALA A 52 -8.03 6.86 2.01
N LEU A 53 -8.91 5.86 1.99
CA LEU A 53 -9.62 5.39 3.18
C LEU A 53 -8.67 4.75 4.19
N LEU A 54 -7.77 3.88 3.74
CA LEU A 54 -6.77 3.25 4.60
C LEU A 54 -5.91 4.30 5.34
N GLU A 55 -5.38 5.29 4.62
CA GLU A 55 -4.52 6.30 5.20
C GLU A 55 -5.28 7.24 6.14
N LYS A 56 -6.48 7.65 5.76
CA LYS A 56 -7.29 8.59 6.53
C LYS A 56 -7.81 7.98 7.83
N ASP A 57 -8.34 6.76 7.75
CA ASP A 57 -9.13 6.17 8.82
C ASP A 57 -8.30 5.23 9.72
N HIS A 58 -7.13 4.77 9.27
CA HIS A 58 -6.31 3.77 9.97
C HIS A 58 -4.80 4.10 10.04
N PRO A 59 -4.39 5.25 10.62
CA PRO A 59 -2.99 5.65 10.73
C PRO A 59 -2.13 4.72 11.60
N GLU A 60 -2.74 3.85 12.41
CA GLU A 60 -2.07 2.84 13.24
C GLU A 60 -1.50 1.66 12.46
N ILE A 61 -1.95 1.44 11.22
CA ILE A 61 -1.50 0.33 10.39
C ILE A 61 -0.09 0.61 9.87
N LYS A 62 0.84 -0.32 10.09
CA LYS A 62 2.19 -0.26 9.52
C LYS A 62 2.13 -0.62 8.03
N LEU A 63 2.50 0.33 7.17
CA LEU A 63 2.48 0.16 5.72
C LEU A 63 3.89 0.07 5.15
N SER A 64 4.03 -0.72 4.09
CA SER A 64 5.16 -0.66 3.18
C SER A 64 4.65 -0.56 1.74
N CYS A 65 5.41 0.13 0.89
CA CYS A 65 5.06 0.29 -0.51
C CYS A 65 5.77 -0.77 -1.35
N HIS A 66 5.01 -1.59 -2.08
CA HIS A 66 5.53 -2.57 -3.02
C HIS A 66 5.39 -2.02 -4.44
N PHE A 67 6.46 -1.41 -4.95
CA PHE A 67 6.52 -0.91 -6.32
C PHE A 67 6.49 -2.07 -7.32
N CYS A 68 5.55 -2.03 -8.28
CA CYS A 68 5.39 -3.05 -9.32
C CYS A 68 5.51 -2.44 -10.74
N GLY A 69 6.07 -3.21 -11.67
CA GLY A 69 6.06 -2.91 -13.10
C GLY A 69 6.82 -1.62 -13.45
N ASP A 70 6.16 -0.74 -14.21
CA ASP A 70 6.75 0.49 -14.74
C ASP A 70 7.36 1.38 -13.65
N TYR A 71 6.74 1.42 -12.45
CA TYR A 71 7.27 2.18 -11.32
C TYR A 71 8.66 1.72 -10.89
N VAL A 72 8.91 0.42 -10.81
CA VAL A 72 10.25 -0.12 -10.48
C VAL A 72 11.25 0.27 -11.54
N ARG A 73 10.87 0.11 -12.82
CA ARG A 73 11.75 0.41 -13.96
C ARG A 73 12.15 1.89 -13.96
N GLU A 74 11.20 2.80 -13.77
CA GLU A 74 11.47 4.23 -13.75
C GLU A 74 12.39 4.63 -12.61
N ILE A 75 12.11 4.14 -11.39
CA ILE A 75 12.94 4.44 -10.21
C ILE A 75 14.38 3.96 -10.43
N LEU A 76 14.56 2.75 -10.95
CA LEU A 76 15.90 2.20 -11.22
C LEU A 76 16.66 2.95 -12.34
N LEU A 77 15.94 3.62 -13.24
CA LEU A 77 16.52 4.50 -14.26
C LEU A 77 16.76 5.94 -13.75
N GLY A 78 16.58 6.19 -12.45
CA GLY A 78 16.77 7.49 -11.82
C GLY A 78 15.59 8.45 -11.99
N ASN A 79 14.45 7.98 -12.51
CA ASN A 79 13.22 8.76 -12.56
C ASN A 79 12.40 8.53 -11.28
N TYR A 80 12.37 9.54 -10.41
CA TYR A 80 11.65 9.50 -9.13
C TYR A 80 10.22 10.08 -9.18
N GLU A 81 9.69 10.40 -10.37
CA GLU A 81 8.28 10.82 -10.52
C GLU A 81 7.27 9.82 -9.91
N PRO A 82 7.43 8.49 -10.02
CA PRO A 82 6.54 7.54 -9.34
C PRO A 82 6.38 7.77 -7.84
N ILE A 83 7.44 8.20 -7.15
CA ILE A 83 7.37 8.49 -5.71
C ILE A 83 6.52 9.73 -5.46
N LYS A 84 6.68 10.78 -6.28
CA LYS A 84 5.90 12.02 -6.18
C LYS A 84 4.42 11.79 -6.48
N GLU A 85 4.13 11.01 -7.52
CA GLU A 85 2.76 10.60 -7.87
C GLU A 85 2.05 9.99 -6.66
N LEU A 86 2.68 9.03 -5.98
CA LEU A 86 2.09 8.38 -4.82
C LEU A 86 1.94 9.32 -3.61
N SER A 87 2.93 10.18 -3.34
CA SER A 87 2.82 11.18 -2.26
C SER A 87 1.67 12.17 -2.48
N SER A 88 1.36 12.50 -3.74
CA SER A 88 0.22 13.37 -4.06
C SER A 88 -1.13 12.70 -3.86
N LEU A 89 -1.22 11.37 -4.01
CA LEU A 89 -2.44 10.61 -3.72
C LEU A 89 -2.79 10.65 -2.23
N ALA A 90 -1.77 10.65 -1.37
CA ALA A 90 -1.88 10.80 0.07
C ALA A 90 -2.25 12.23 0.53
N SER A 91 -1.95 13.24 -0.31
CA SER A 91 -2.03 14.66 0.06
C SER A 91 -3.30 15.39 -0.42
N ASN A 92 -4.20 14.73 -1.16
CA ASN A 92 -5.49 15.32 -1.53
C ASN A 92 -6.43 15.33 -0.32
N LYS A 93 -6.17 16.27 0.58
CA LYS A 93 -7.07 16.76 1.63
C LYS A 93 -8.07 17.76 1.08
#